data_AF-A0A923XNK7-F1
#
_entry.id   AF-A0A923XNK7-F1
#
_cell.length_a   1.000
_cell.length_b   1.000
_cell.length_c   1.000
_cell.angle_alpha   90.00
_cell.angle_beta   90.00
_cell.angle_gamma   90.00
#
_symmetry.space_group_name_H-M   'P 1'
#
loop_
_entity.id
_entity.type
_entity.pdbx_description
1 polymer ?
#
loop_
_entity_poly.entity_id
_entity_poly.type
_entity_poly.pdbx_seq_one_letter_code
_entity_poly.pdbx_strand_id
1 'polypeptide(L)'
;MIGVAGIILSLILLIYFAYRGVSVLILAPLMAILATLLNGGTPVMATYTEVFITNFAKYAKLYFPLFLLGAIFGKVMDDSGSAKSIASFISNKIGKNNAVLAIVISCAILTYGGVSLFVVPF
;
A
#
# COMPACT_ATOMS: atom_id res chain seq x y z
N MET A 1 0.03 -24.21 18.67
CA MET A 1 0.72 -22.96 19.08
C MET A 1 1.89 -22.59 18.16
N ILE A 2 2.60 -23.56 17.57
CA ILE A 2 3.70 -23.31 16.63
C ILE A 2 3.25 -22.52 15.38
N GLY A 3 2.09 -22.83 14.80
CA GLY A 3 1.55 -22.08 13.66
C GLY A 3 1.30 -20.59 13.92
N VAL A 4 0.80 -20.24 15.12
CA VAL A 4 0.60 -18.83 15.50
C VAL A 4 1.93 -18.11 15.63
N ALA A 5 2.94 -18.76 16.22
CA ALA A 5 4.28 -18.21 16.31
C ALA A 5 4.90 -17.99 14.90
N GLY A 6 4.69 -18.92 13.96
CA GLY A 6 5.10 -18.78 12.57
C GLY A 6 4.47 -17.59 11.86
N ILE A 7 3.16 -17.38 12.05
CA ILE A 7 2.44 -16.22 11.49
C ILE A 7 2.99 -14.90 12.05
N ILE A 8 3.19 -14.83 13.38
CA ILE A 8 3.73 -13.63 14.02
C ILE A 8 5.13 -13.32 13.50
N LEU A 9 6.00 -14.34 13.40
CA LEU A 9 7.36 -14.16 12.89
C LEU A 9 7.37 -13.68 11.44
N SER A 10 6.56 -14.29 10.56
CA SER A 10 6.40 -13.85 9.18
C SER A 10 5.90 -12.41 9.07
N LEU A 11 4.96 -12.02 9.94
CA LEU A 11 4.42 -10.66 9.94
C LEU A 11 5.47 -9.65 10.40
N ILE A 12 6.23 -9.94 11.45
CA ILE A 12 7.32 -9.08 11.93
C ILE A 12 8.37 -8.91 10.84
N LEU A 13 8.77 -9.99 10.17
CA LEU A 13 9.71 -9.95 9.05
C LEU A 13 9.15 -9.15 7.87
N LEU A 14 7.86 -9.31 7.55
CA LEU A 14 7.18 -8.53 6.51
C LEU A 14 7.30 -7.04 6.79
N ILE A 15 6.94 -6.62 8.00
CA ILE A 15 6.98 -5.21 8.41
C ILE A 15 8.42 -4.69 8.39
N TYR A 16 9.36 -5.45 8.96
CA TYR A 16 10.77 -5.07 9.02
C TYR A 16 11.38 -4.82 7.64
N PHE A 17 11.18 -5.75 6.70
CA PHE A 17 11.73 -5.60 5.35
C PHE A 17 10.97 -4.58 4.51
N ALA A 18 9.67 -4.39 4.73
CA ALA A 18 8.91 -3.32 4.08
C ALA A 18 9.46 -1.94 4.45
N TYR A 19 9.80 -1.71 5.73
CA TYR A 19 10.45 -0.46 6.17
C TYR A 19 11.88 -0.28 5.62
N ARG A 20 12.57 -1.37 5.28
CA ARG A 20 13.86 -1.31 4.56
C ARG A 20 13.73 -1.04 3.06
N GLY A 21 12.52 -0.79 2.56
CA GLY A 21 12.28 -0.47 1.15
C GLY A 21 12.23 -1.68 0.22
N VAL A 22 12.15 -2.90 0.76
CA VAL A 22 11.90 -4.08 -0.07
C VAL A 22 10.46 -4.05 -0.56
N SER A 23 10.24 -4.32 -1.85
CA SER A 23 8.91 -4.32 -2.44
C SER A 23 7.98 -5.30 -1.72
N VAL A 24 6.89 -4.77 -1.16
CA VAL A 24 5.85 -5.56 -0.48
C VAL A 24 5.22 -6.59 -1.42
N LEU A 25 5.21 -6.31 -2.72
CA LEU A 25 4.69 -7.23 -3.75
C LEU A 25 5.49 -8.55 -3.80
N ILE A 26 6.81 -8.48 -3.61
CA ILE A 26 7.69 -9.66 -3.56
C ILE A 26 7.64 -10.28 -2.16
N LEU A 27 7.59 -9.44 -1.13
CA LEU A 27 7.68 -9.84 0.26
C LEU A 27 6.44 -10.61 0.73
N ALA A 28 5.24 -10.19 0.33
CA ALA A 28 3.98 -10.79 0.74
C ALA A 28 3.88 -12.30 0.42
N PRO A 29 4.12 -12.78 -0.82
CA PRO A 29 4.10 -14.21 -1.11
C PRO A 29 5.22 -14.97 -0.39
N LEU A 30 6.42 -14.40 -0.26
CA LEU A 30 7.53 -15.01 0.48
C LEU A 30 7.18 -15.24 1.95
N MET A 31 6.60 -14.23 2.61
CA MET A 31 6.23 -14.32 4.03
C MET A 31 5.04 -15.26 4.26
N ALA A 32 4.11 -15.35 3.29
CA ALA A 32 3.03 -16.34 3.31
C ALA A 32 3.58 -17.78 3.20
N ILE A 33 4.53 -18.02 2.29
CA ILE A 33 5.23 -19.31 2.15
C ILE A 33 6.00 -19.63 3.44
N LEU A 34 6.71 -18.65 4.02
CA LEU A 34 7.43 -18.84 5.28
C LEU A 34 6.49 -19.18 6.45
N ALA A 35 5.32 -18.54 6.55
CA ALA A 35 4.34 -18.82 7.60
C ALA A 35 3.80 -20.26 7.49
N THR A 36 3.57 -20.74 6.26
CA THR A 36 3.03 -22.08 6.01
C THR A 36 4.07 -23.18 6.22
N LEU A 37 5.32 -22.94 5.83
CA LEU A 37 6.45 -23.82 6.11
C LEU A 37 6.64 -24.02 7.62
N LEU A 38 6.59 -22.94 8.40
CA LEU A 38 6.77 -23.00 9.85
C LEU A 38 5.59 -23.66 10.59
N ASN A 39 4.41 -23.75 9.96
CA ASN A 39 3.22 -24.39 10.55
C ASN A 39 3.25 -25.93 10.41
N GLY A 40 3.98 -26.47 9.42
CA GLY A 40 4.29 -27.90 9.34
C GLY A 40 3.13 -28.86 8.98
N GLY A 41 1.99 -28.36 8.47
CA GLY A 41 0.82 -29.20 8.18
C GLY A 41 0.01 -28.83 6.93
N THR A 42 0.37 -27.77 6.22
CA THR A 42 -0.35 -27.30 5.03
C THR A 42 0.54 -27.37 3.79
N PRO A 43 0.05 -27.87 2.64
CA PRO A 43 0.82 -27.88 1.40
C PRO A 43 1.19 -26.45 1.01
N VAL A 44 2.49 -26.16 0.96
CA VAL A 44 3.03 -24.82 0.67
C VAL A 44 2.58 -24.33 -0.69
N MET A 45 2.65 -25.21 -1.71
CA MET A 45 2.26 -24.87 -3.06
C MET A 45 0.76 -24.57 -3.16
N ALA A 46 -0.09 -25.37 -2.51
CA ALA A 46 -1.54 -25.10 -2.48
C ALA A 46 -1.86 -23.79 -1.77
N THR A 47 -1.12 -23.45 -0.70
CA THR A 47 -1.34 -22.17 -0.01
C THR A 47 -0.92 -20.98 -0.89
N TYR A 48 0.15 -21.14 -1.66
CA TYR A 48 0.55 -20.12 -2.63
C TYR A 48 -0.50 -19.96 -3.75
N THR A 49 -0.90 -21.04 -4.41
CA THR A 49 -1.78 -20.97 -5.59
C THR A 49 -3.25 -20.79 -5.25
N GLU A 50 -3.78 -21.56 -4.31
CA GLU A 50 -5.22 -21.61 -4.03
C GLU A 50 -5.65 -20.56 -3.01
N VAL A 51 -4.77 -20.19 -2.08
CA VAL A 51 -5.09 -19.19 -1.05
C VAL A 51 -4.54 -17.83 -1.43
N PHE A 52 -3.22 -17.68 -1.53
CA PHE A 52 -2.60 -16.36 -1.73
C PHE A 52 -2.99 -15.76 -3.09
N ILE A 53 -2.74 -16.46 -4.20
CA ILE A 53 -3.03 -15.95 -5.55
C ILE A 53 -4.53 -15.72 -5.76
N THR A 54 -5.40 -16.62 -5.29
CA THR A 54 -6.85 -16.44 -5.41
C THR A 54 -7.34 -15.20 -4.69
N ASN A 55 -6.89 -14.98 -3.44
CA ASN A 55 -7.27 -13.79 -2.67
C ASN A 55 -6.70 -12.51 -3.28
N PHE A 56 -5.45 -12.56 -3.74
CA PHE A 56 -4.82 -11.45 -4.45
C PHE A 56 -5.58 -11.11 -5.74
N ALA A 57 -5.92 -12.10 -6.56
CA ALA A 57 -6.65 -11.90 -7.81
C ALA A 57 -8.06 -11.33 -7.56
N LYS A 58 -8.75 -11.81 -6.51
CA LYS A 58 -10.05 -11.25 -6.10
C LYS A 58 -9.92 -9.79 -5.68
N TYR A 59 -8.91 -9.44 -4.89
CA TYR A 59 -8.63 -8.06 -4.48
C TYR A 59 -8.31 -7.18 -5.70
N ALA A 60 -7.38 -7.63 -6.54
CA ALA A 60 -7.01 -6.92 -7.76
C ALA A 60 -8.24 -6.68 -8.65
N LYS A 61 -9.05 -7.71 -8.91
CA LYS A 61 -10.28 -7.58 -9.71
C LYS A 61 -11.26 -6.57 -9.12
N LEU A 62 -11.46 -6.58 -7.81
CA LEU A 62 -12.42 -5.71 -7.13
C LEU A 62 -11.98 -4.24 -7.15
N TYR A 63 -10.70 -3.98 -6.87
CA TYR A 63 -10.16 -2.62 -6.73
C TYR A 63 -9.52 -2.07 -8.00
N PHE A 64 -9.38 -2.87 -9.05
CA PHE A 64 -8.75 -2.42 -10.30
C PHE A 64 -9.38 -1.14 -10.87
N PRO A 65 -10.72 -0.99 -10.99
CA PRO A 65 -11.30 0.26 -11.49
C PRO A 65 -10.95 1.46 -10.62
N LEU A 66 -10.93 1.28 -9.30
CA LEU A 66 -10.55 2.33 -8.34
C LEU A 66 -9.10 2.75 -8.53
N PHE A 67 -8.17 1.79 -8.65
CA PHE A 67 -6.75 2.07 -8.88
C PHE A 67 -6.48 2.66 -10.25
N LEU A 68 -7.17 2.19 -11.29
CA LEU A 68 -7.02 2.70 -12.65
C LEU A 68 -7.49 4.15 -12.76
N LEU A 69 -8.72 4.44 -12.29
CA LEU A 69 -9.24 5.80 -12.27
C LEU A 69 -8.37 6.70 -11.39
N GLY A 70 -7.89 6.16 -10.28
CA GLY A 70 -6.94 6.82 -9.42
C GLY A 70 -5.65 7.22 -10.12
N ALA A 71 -5.00 6.28 -10.79
CA ALA A 71 -3.77 6.51 -11.55
C ALA A 71 -3.99 7.52 -12.68
N ILE A 72 -5.12 7.45 -13.38
CA ILE A 72 -5.49 8.44 -14.41
C ILE A 72 -5.65 9.83 -13.78
N PHE A 73 -6.38 9.94 -12.67
CA PHE A 73 -6.58 11.20 -11.97
C PHE A 73 -5.27 11.80 -11.47
N GLY A 74 -4.42 11.00 -10.83
CA GLY A 74 -3.08 11.42 -10.40
C GLY A 74 -2.25 11.92 -11.59
N LYS A 75 -2.28 11.20 -12.73
CA LYS A 75 -1.57 11.61 -13.93
C LYS A 75 -2.10 12.93 -14.52
N VAL A 76 -3.43 13.10 -14.56
CA VAL A 76 -4.05 14.35 -15.01
C VAL A 76 -3.66 15.52 -14.09
N MET A 77 -3.61 15.31 -12.76
CA MET A 77 -3.20 16.35 -11.80
C MET A 77 -1.72 16.74 -11.93
N ASP A 78 -0.86 15.78 -12.25
CA ASP A 78 0.56 16.00 -12.53
C ASP A 78 0.74 16.78 -13.83
N ASP A 79 0.11 16.30 -14.92
CA ASP A 79 0.20 16.92 -16.25
C ASP A 79 -0.44 18.31 -16.30
N SER A 80 -1.52 18.55 -15.55
CA SER A 80 -2.17 19.87 -15.47
C SER A 80 -1.42 20.87 -14.57
N GLY A 81 -0.44 20.41 -13.79
CA GLY A 81 0.24 21.22 -12.77
C GLY A 81 -0.65 21.60 -11.58
N SER A 82 -1.86 21.05 -11.48
CA SER A 82 -2.78 21.32 -10.36
C SER A 82 -2.18 20.84 -9.03
N ALA A 83 -1.53 19.67 -9.00
CA ALA A 83 -0.85 19.16 -7.80
C ALA A 83 0.24 20.15 -7.31
N LYS A 84 1.04 20.69 -8.23
CA LYS A 84 2.11 21.66 -7.92
C LYS A 84 1.57 23.00 -7.40
N SER A 85 0.45 23.46 -7.96
CA SER A 85 -0.22 24.68 -7.50
C SER A 85 -0.80 24.53 -6.09
N ILE A 86 -1.46 23.41 -5.80
CA ILE A 86 -2.01 23.11 -4.47
C ILE A 86 -0.88 23.00 -3.44
N ALA A 87 0.19 22.26 -3.76
CA ALA A 87 1.35 22.11 -2.88
C ALA A 87 2.02 23.46 -2.56
N SER A 88 2.18 24.33 -3.58
CA SER A 88 2.76 25.66 -3.41
C SER A 88 1.86 26.57 -2.56
N PHE A 89 0.55 26.55 -2.79
CA PHE A 89 -0.42 27.32 -2.00
C PHE A 89 -0.38 26.92 -0.52
N ILE A 90 -0.40 25.61 -0.23
CA ILE A 90 -0.38 25.09 1.13
C ILE A 90 0.97 25.38 1.80
N SER A 91 2.09 25.15 1.10
CA SER A 91 3.44 25.44 1.62
C SER A 91 3.65 26.93 1.92
N ASN A 92 3.11 27.82 1.10
CA ASN A 92 3.21 29.26 1.32
C ASN A 92 2.37 29.72 2.52
N LYS A 93 1.23 29.09 2.76
CA LYS A 93 0.32 29.45 3.86
C LYS A 93 0.78 28.91 5.22
N ILE A 94 1.35 27.71 5.24
CA ILE A 94 1.79 27.01 6.47
C ILE A 94 3.24 27.34 6.84
N GLY A 95 4.05 27.76 5.87
CA GLY A 95 5.47 28.11 6.04
C GLY A 95 6.40 26.90 5.92
N LYS A 96 7.64 27.17 5.45
CA LYS A 96 8.64 26.14 5.12
C LYS A 96 9.04 25.22 6.29
N ASN A 97 8.85 25.67 7.53
CA ASN A 97 9.22 24.90 8.73
C ASN A 97 8.23 23.77 9.06
N ASN A 98 7.07 23.72 8.41
CA ASN A 98 5.97 22.81 8.74
C ASN A 98 5.61 21.90 7.55
N ALA A 99 6.62 21.38 6.83
CA ALA A 99 6.42 20.55 5.64
C ALA A 99 5.58 19.29 5.91
N VAL A 100 5.79 18.62 7.04
CA VAL A 100 5.01 17.43 7.43
C VAL A 100 3.53 17.79 7.61
N LEU A 101 3.24 18.90 8.28
CA LEU A 101 1.86 19.38 8.48
C LEU A 101 1.19 19.72 7.16
N ALA A 102 1.93 20.35 6.24
CA ALA A 102 1.45 20.68 4.90
C ALA A 102 1.07 19.42 4.10
N ILE A 103 1.88 18.37 4.16
CA ILE A 103 1.58 17.08 3.50
C ILE A 103 0.32 16.46 4.10
N VAL A 104 0.23 16.37 5.44
CA VAL A 104 -0.93 15.76 6.13
C VAL A 104 -2.23 16.49 5.76
N ILE A 105 -2.23 17.82 5.77
CA ILE A 105 -3.42 18.61 5.41
C ILE A 105 -3.78 18.45 3.93
N SER A 106 -2.78 18.41 3.05
CA SER A 106 -3.00 18.18 1.61
C SER A 106 -3.65 16.82 1.37
N CYS A 107 -3.12 15.76 1.98
CA CYS A 107 -3.69 14.42 1.89
C CYS A 107 -5.10 14.36 2.48
N ALA A 108 -5.35 15.02 3.61
CA ALA A 108 -6.68 15.04 4.25
C ALA A 108 -7.74 15.72 3.35
N ILE A 109 -7.41 16.86 2.74
CA ILE A 109 -8.33 17.58 1.84
C ILE A 109 -8.64 16.74 0.59
N LEU A 110 -7.61 16.17 -0.04
CA LEU A 110 -7.80 15.33 -1.23
C LEU A 110 -8.60 14.06 -0.91
N THR A 111 -8.33 13.44 0.25
CA THR A 111 -9.09 12.26 0.70
C THR A 111 -10.56 12.61 0.99
N TYR A 112 -10.80 13.76 1.63
CA TYR A 112 -12.16 14.26 1.90
C TYR A 112 -12.92 14.59 0.61
N GLY A 113 -12.22 15.05 -0.43
CA GLY A 113 -12.75 15.27 -1.78
C GLY A 113 -13.14 13.99 -2.54
N GLY A 114 -13.06 12.82 -1.90
CA GLY A 114 -13.42 11.53 -2.48
C GLY A 114 -12.27 10.80 -3.18
N VAL A 115 -11.05 11.34 -3.13
CA VAL A 115 -9.86 10.64 -3.65
C VAL A 115 -9.52 9.51 -2.67
N SER A 116 -9.47 8.29 -3.18
CA SER A 116 -9.13 7.14 -2.33
C SER A 116 -7.72 7.29 -1.73
N LEU A 117 -7.55 6.90 -0.46
CA LEU A 117 -6.22 6.81 0.19
C LEU A 117 -5.22 5.95 -0.59
N PHE A 118 -5.72 5.04 -1.43
CA PHE A 118 -4.89 4.26 -2.33
C PHE A 118 -4.29 5.07 -3.48
N VAL A 119 -4.74 6.30 -3.70
CA VAL A 119 -4.38 7.14 -4.85
C VAL A 119 -3.73 8.44 -4.41
N VAL A 120 -4.18 9.02 -3.30
CA VAL A 120 -3.66 10.29 -2.74
C VAL A 120 -2.12 10.38 -2.64
N PRO A 121 -1.37 9.30 -2.34
CA PRO A 121 0.09 9.35 -2.28
C PRO A 121 0.80 9.32 -3.65
N PHE A 122 0.09 8.97 -4.73
CA PHE A 122 0.61 8.86 -6.10
C PHE A 122 0.43 10.17 -6.86
#